data_AF-A0A2H9ZZ81-F1
#
_entry.id   AF-A0A2H9ZZ81-F1
#
_cell.length_a   1.000
_cell.length_b   1.000
_cell.length_c   1.000
_cell.angle_alpha   90.00
_cell.angle_beta   90.00
_cell.angle_gamma   90.00
#
_symmetry.space_group_name_H-M   'P 1'
#
loop_
_entity.id
_entity.type
_entity.pdbx_description
1 polymer ?
#
loop_
_entity_poly.entity_id
_entity_poly.type
_entity_poly.pdbx_seq_one_letter_code
_entity_poly.pdbx_strand_id
1 'polypeptide(L)'
;MLSSIMADKNTEDNDIKSAPKLIQVIFQNCRGQVDQWVEPYLRITIECLQRTQKSSFRGLLIEVIADALYYNTSFTIGILQKFGVASEVFDLWFHMLQEVKKNGSKANFRREYEKKVCCLGLISLLALAENQLPAEALGRVFYAALELLVAFKDQVAESNKEDDLEDDMDGFQSDEDEDEDEMRDDVDEDDDGDEVDSRKLQKFAAQARGLQPEDEDDNDSDDDYSDDDEMQSPIDAVDPFLFFVETMKGLQASNPARFQNLMQTMDFSHQAMANGIAQYAEQRKGEIEKDRIEKAVS
;
A
#
# COMPACT_ATOMS: atom_id res chain seq x y z
N MET A 1 -24.85 8.26 10.57
CA MET A 1 -23.68 9.07 10.94
C MET A 1 -22.73 9.22 9.76
N LEU A 2 -21.90 8.21 9.41
CA LEU A 2 -20.99 8.21 8.24
C LEU A 2 -21.59 8.84 6.96
N SER A 3 -22.75 8.34 6.52
CA SER A 3 -23.47 8.86 5.34
C SER A 3 -23.86 10.35 5.39
N SER A 4 -23.93 10.96 6.57
CA SER A 4 -24.21 12.40 6.73
C SER A 4 -22.95 13.25 6.78
N ILE A 5 -21.77 12.63 6.99
CA ILE A 5 -20.48 13.30 7.07
C ILE A 5 -19.87 13.33 5.66
N MET A 6 -19.74 12.16 5.02
CA MET A 6 -19.15 12.03 3.69
C MET A 6 -19.96 12.73 2.59
N ALA A 7 -21.30 12.68 2.69
CA ALA A 7 -22.21 13.27 1.70
C ALA A 7 -22.44 14.79 1.89
N ASP A 8 -22.01 15.39 3.00
CA ASP A 8 -21.94 16.85 3.09
C ASP A 8 -20.92 17.35 2.05
N LYS A 9 -21.20 18.51 1.45
CA LYS A 9 -20.39 19.16 0.42
C LYS A 9 -19.61 20.36 0.95
N ASN A 10 -19.80 20.72 2.22
CA ASN A 10 -19.14 21.83 2.91
C ASN A 10 -18.03 21.36 3.84
N THR A 11 -17.92 20.04 4.08
CA THR A 11 -16.89 19.41 4.90
C THR A 11 -15.66 19.11 4.03
N GLU A 12 -14.47 19.43 4.52
CA GLU A 12 -13.23 19.25 3.76
C GLU A 12 -12.82 17.77 3.68
N ASP A 13 -12.03 17.40 2.66
CA ASP A 13 -11.55 16.02 2.48
C ASP A 13 -10.79 15.51 3.72
N ASN A 14 -10.09 16.39 4.44
CA ASN A 14 -9.33 16.06 5.65
C ASN A 14 -10.26 15.68 6.83
N ASP A 15 -11.37 16.39 7.01
CA ASP A 15 -12.38 16.11 8.06
C ASP A 15 -13.15 14.80 7.83
N ILE A 16 -13.10 14.23 6.62
CA ILE A 16 -13.81 12.99 6.26
C ILE A 16 -12.90 11.78 6.06
N LYS A 17 -11.56 11.89 6.13
CA LYS A 17 -10.61 10.77 5.94
C LYS A 17 -10.90 9.54 6.82
N SER A 18 -11.31 9.75 8.07
CA SER A 18 -11.62 8.66 9.00
C SER A 18 -12.84 7.83 8.59
N ALA A 19 -13.71 8.36 7.72
CA ALA A 19 -14.93 7.67 7.30
C ALA A 19 -14.67 6.53 6.28
N PRO A 20 -13.86 6.71 5.22
CA PRO A 20 -13.33 5.61 4.42
C PRO A 20 -12.53 4.58 5.23
N LYS A 21 -11.57 4.98 6.10
CA LYS A 21 -10.81 4.03 6.94
C LYS A 21 -11.77 3.12 7.75
N LEU A 22 -12.83 3.67 8.35
CA LEU A 22 -13.83 2.87 9.08
C LEU A 22 -14.66 1.94 8.17
N ILE A 23 -14.88 2.29 6.90
CA ILE A 23 -15.57 1.41 5.93
C ILE A 23 -14.66 0.23 5.53
N GLN A 24 -13.35 0.45 5.32
CA GLN A 24 -12.36 -0.62 5.09
C GLN A 24 -12.43 -1.66 6.22
N VAL A 25 -12.25 -1.20 7.47
CA VAL A 25 -12.29 -2.03 8.69
C VAL A 25 -13.58 -2.86 8.77
N ILE A 26 -14.74 -2.27 8.42
CA ILE A 26 -16.03 -2.98 8.40
C ILE A 26 -16.05 -4.10 7.35
N PHE A 27 -15.58 -3.86 6.12
CA PHE A 27 -15.54 -4.89 5.08
C PHE A 27 -14.54 -6.01 5.41
N GLN A 28 -13.36 -5.67 5.93
CA GLN A 28 -12.32 -6.64 6.27
C GLN A 28 -12.73 -7.56 7.44
N ASN A 29 -13.35 -7.00 8.49
CA ASN A 29 -13.72 -7.75 9.69
C ASN A 29 -15.07 -8.47 9.59
N CYS A 30 -16.05 -7.91 8.88
CA CYS A 30 -17.43 -8.41 8.88
C CYS A 30 -17.80 -9.20 7.61
N ARG A 31 -16.85 -9.91 6.98
CA ARG A 31 -17.05 -10.61 5.70
C ARG A 31 -18.29 -11.53 5.71
N GLY A 32 -19.21 -11.29 4.77
CA GLY A 32 -20.49 -12.02 4.65
C GLY A 32 -21.57 -11.66 5.68
N GLN A 33 -21.36 -10.63 6.51
CA GLN A 33 -22.29 -10.21 7.57
C GLN A 33 -22.89 -8.81 7.34
N VAL A 34 -22.37 -8.05 6.38
CA VAL A 34 -22.74 -6.63 6.14
C VAL A 34 -23.20 -6.35 4.70
N ASP A 35 -23.66 -7.35 3.95
CA ASP A 35 -24.11 -7.23 2.55
C ASP A 35 -25.08 -6.05 2.33
N GLN A 36 -26.02 -5.88 3.24
CA GLN A 36 -27.00 -4.77 3.25
C GLN A 36 -26.39 -3.35 3.28
N TRP A 37 -25.12 -3.22 3.69
CA TRP A 37 -24.38 -1.96 3.76
C TRP A 37 -23.43 -1.73 2.58
N VAL A 38 -23.15 -2.75 1.76
CA VAL A 38 -22.22 -2.65 0.61
C VAL A 38 -22.69 -1.62 -0.41
N GLU A 39 -23.96 -1.65 -0.85
CA GLU A 39 -24.48 -0.63 -1.79
C GLU A 39 -24.51 0.79 -1.17
N PRO A 40 -25.01 1.00 0.08
CA PRO A 40 -24.92 2.28 0.75
C PRO A 40 -23.49 2.85 0.84
N TYR A 41 -22.50 2.06 1.27
CA TYR A 41 -21.13 2.55 1.40
C TYR A 41 -20.49 2.83 0.03
N LEU A 42 -20.61 1.92 -0.95
CA LEU A 42 -20.08 2.14 -2.30
C LEU A 42 -20.66 3.41 -2.94
N ARG A 43 -21.96 3.67 -2.78
CA ARG A 43 -22.61 4.91 -3.26
C ARG A 43 -21.90 6.15 -2.73
N ILE A 44 -21.69 6.19 -1.42
CA ILE A 44 -21.10 7.35 -0.73
C ILE A 44 -19.62 7.50 -1.12
N THR A 45 -18.86 6.40 -1.21
CA THR A 45 -17.47 6.38 -1.69
C THR A 45 -17.36 6.94 -3.10
N ILE A 46 -18.25 6.55 -4.02
CA ILE A 46 -18.28 7.02 -5.41
C ILE A 46 -18.68 8.50 -5.49
N GLU A 47 -19.67 8.93 -4.72
CA GLU A 47 -20.08 10.35 -4.62
C GLU A 47 -18.94 11.25 -4.08
N CYS A 48 -18.08 10.72 -3.20
CA CYS A 48 -16.84 11.40 -2.78
C CYS A 48 -15.76 11.37 -3.87
N LEU A 49 -15.55 10.23 -4.54
CA LEU A 49 -14.51 10.02 -5.55
C LEU A 49 -14.69 10.96 -6.76
N GLN A 50 -15.94 11.18 -7.17
CA GLN A 50 -16.30 12.12 -8.24
C GLN A 50 -16.22 13.61 -7.82
N ARG A 51 -16.12 13.89 -6.51
CA ARG A 51 -16.01 15.26 -5.97
C ARG A 51 -14.56 15.69 -5.77
N THR A 52 -13.75 14.85 -5.13
CA THR A 52 -12.38 15.21 -4.71
C THR A 52 -11.43 15.38 -5.90
N GLN A 53 -10.43 16.26 -5.71
CA GLN A 53 -9.28 16.41 -6.59
C GLN A 53 -7.96 15.98 -5.94
N LYS A 54 -7.94 15.64 -4.63
CA LYS A 54 -6.72 15.19 -3.93
C LYS A 54 -6.39 13.75 -4.28
N SER A 55 -5.16 13.47 -4.76
CA SER A 55 -4.78 12.10 -5.15
C SER A 55 -4.74 11.14 -3.95
N SER A 56 -4.26 11.60 -2.79
CA SER A 56 -4.26 10.85 -1.53
C SER A 56 -5.67 10.41 -1.11
N PHE A 57 -6.67 11.30 -1.18
CA PHE A 57 -8.04 10.95 -0.84
C PHE A 57 -8.71 10.08 -1.93
N ARG A 58 -8.34 10.21 -3.21
CA ARG A 58 -8.74 9.26 -4.27
C ARG A 58 -8.21 7.84 -3.98
N GLY A 59 -6.96 7.70 -3.53
CA GLY A 59 -6.36 6.41 -3.18
C GLY A 59 -7.18 5.68 -2.10
N LEU A 60 -7.41 6.37 -0.98
CA LEU A 60 -8.21 5.89 0.15
C LEU A 60 -9.64 5.47 -0.24
N LEU A 61 -10.27 6.17 -1.20
CA LEU A 61 -11.59 5.83 -1.73
C LEU A 61 -11.55 4.64 -2.71
N ILE A 62 -10.48 4.47 -3.47
CA ILE A 62 -10.24 3.29 -4.32
C ILE A 62 -9.96 2.04 -3.47
N GLU A 63 -9.23 2.16 -2.36
CA GLU A 63 -9.02 1.07 -1.40
C GLU A 63 -10.35 0.54 -0.84
N VAL A 64 -11.30 1.41 -0.48
CA VAL A 64 -12.66 1.00 -0.06
C VAL A 64 -13.38 0.20 -1.15
N ILE A 65 -13.11 0.46 -2.43
CA ILE A 65 -13.66 -0.31 -3.55
C ILE A 65 -12.90 -1.64 -3.72
N ALA A 66 -11.59 -1.67 -3.48
CA ALA A 66 -10.78 -2.89 -3.46
C ALA A 66 -11.20 -3.84 -2.32
N ASP A 67 -11.44 -3.32 -1.11
CA ASP A 67 -12.02 -4.07 0.02
C ASP A 67 -13.42 -4.59 -0.31
N ALA A 68 -14.27 -3.79 -0.93
CA ALA A 68 -15.59 -4.24 -1.36
C ALA A 68 -15.53 -5.34 -2.43
N LEU A 69 -14.51 -5.32 -3.30
CA LEU A 69 -14.24 -6.36 -4.29
C LEU A 69 -13.69 -7.64 -3.64
N TYR A 70 -12.81 -7.52 -2.64
CA TYR A 70 -12.34 -8.66 -1.86
C TYR A 70 -13.48 -9.27 -1.00
N TYR A 71 -14.30 -8.43 -0.38
CA TYR A 71 -15.48 -8.81 0.41
C TYR A 71 -16.44 -9.70 -0.38
N ASN A 72 -16.95 -9.19 -1.51
CA ASN A 72 -17.87 -9.91 -2.42
C ASN A 72 -17.82 -9.33 -3.84
N THR A 73 -16.84 -9.78 -4.63
CA THR A 73 -16.55 -9.29 -5.98
C THR A 73 -17.76 -9.24 -6.90
N SER A 74 -18.56 -10.31 -6.89
CA SER A 74 -19.70 -10.48 -7.81
C SER A 74 -20.81 -9.46 -7.52
N PHE A 75 -21.08 -9.21 -6.24
CA PHE A 75 -22.06 -8.22 -5.80
C PHE A 75 -21.57 -6.80 -6.02
N THR A 76 -20.30 -6.51 -5.67
CA THR A 76 -19.68 -5.19 -5.86
C THR A 76 -19.62 -4.78 -7.33
N ILE A 77 -19.23 -5.67 -8.25
CA ILE A 77 -19.32 -5.41 -9.70
C ILE A 77 -20.77 -5.15 -10.13
N GLY A 78 -21.74 -5.92 -9.63
CA GLY A 78 -23.16 -5.67 -9.89
C GLY A 78 -23.63 -4.28 -9.46
N ILE A 79 -23.11 -3.75 -8.34
CA ILE A 79 -23.40 -2.39 -7.85
C ILE A 79 -22.73 -1.32 -8.73
N LEU A 80 -21.45 -1.48 -9.07
CA LEU A 80 -20.74 -0.54 -9.96
C LEU A 80 -21.37 -0.47 -11.36
N GLN A 81 -21.85 -1.62 -11.88
CA GLN A 81 -22.62 -1.70 -13.13
C GLN A 81 -24.01 -1.05 -12.99
N LYS A 82 -24.73 -1.30 -11.89
CA LYS A 82 -26.03 -0.67 -11.57
C LYS A 82 -25.94 0.87 -11.51
N PHE A 83 -24.81 1.41 -11.06
CA PHE A 83 -24.56 2.85 -11.01
C PHE A 83 -24.02 3.43 -12.33
N GLY A 84 -23.57 2.59 -13.26
CA GLY A 84 -23.02 3.01 -14.55
C GLY A 84 -21.56 3.48 -14.51
N VAL A 85 -20.89 3.42 -13.36
CA VAL A 85 -19.54 3.99 -13.14
C VAL A 85 -18.40 2.96 -13.21
N ALA A 86 -18.69 1.68 -13.47
CA ALA A 86 -17.70 0.60 -13.41
C ALA A 86 -16.44 0.90 -14.25
N SER A 87 -16.59 1.33 -15.52
CA SER A 87 -15.44 1.67 -16.36
C SER A 87 -14.67 2.89 -15.85
N GLU A 88 -15.38 3.94 -15.44
CA GLU A 88 -14.79 5.19 -14.89
C GLU A 88 -13.91 4.91 -13.66
N VAL A 89 -14.42 4.09 -12.72
CA VAL A 89 -13.68 3.66 -11.53
C VAL A 89 -12.45 2.83 -11.88
N PHE A 90 -12.56 1.87 -12.80
CA PHE A 90 -11.42 1.03 -13.18
C PHE A 90 -10.38 1.79 -14.00
N ASP A 91 -10.78 2.65 -14.95
CA ASP A 91 -9.85 3.46 -15.73
C ASP A 91 -9.09 4.47 -14.84
N LEU A 92 -9.76 5.06 -13.84
CA LEU A 92 -9.09 5.86 -12.80
C LEU A 92 -8.11 5.03 -11.97
N TRP A 93 -8.51 3.86 -11.47
CA TRP A 93 -7.64 3.00 -10.67
C TRP A 93 -6.40 2.54 -11.44
N PHE A 94 -6.57 2.10 -12.69
CA PHE A 94 -5.45 1.72 -13.55
C PHE A 94 -4.53 2.91 -13.86
N HIS A 95 -5.05 4.12 -13.99
CA HIS A 95 -4.23 5.33 -14.12
C HIS A 95 -3.39 5.56 -12.85
N MET A 96 -4.02 5.58 -11.68
CA MET A 96 -3.36 5.80 -10.38
C MET A 96 -2.30 4.73 -10.03
N LEU A 97 -2.46 3.50 -10.51
CA LEU A 97 -1.46 2.42 -10.39
C LEU A 97 -0.25 2.63 -11.31
N GLN A 98 -0.42 3.31 -12.45
CA GLN A 98 0.63 3.59 -13.43
C GLN A 98 1.33 4.94 -13.19
N GLU A 99 0.72 5.87 -12.47
CA GLU A 99 1.34 7.14 -12.08
C GLU A 99 2.61 6.95 -11.24
N VAL A 100 3.70 7.57 -11.70
CA VAL A 100 5.00 7.62 -11.04
C VAL A 100 5.49 9.06 -10.92
N LYS A 101 6.16 9.38 -9.82
CA LYS A 101 6.77 10.69 -9.54
C LYS A 101 8.03 10.90 -10.39
N LYS A 102 8.52 12.15 -10.43
CA LYS A 102 9.76 12.58 -11.11
C LYS A 102 11.00 11.74 -10.73
N ASN A 103 11.02 11.10 -9.56
CA ASN A 103 12.08 10.22 -9.05
C ASN A 103 11.88 8.72 -9.36
N GLY A 104 10.81 8.33 -10.07
CA GLY A 104 10.48 6.94 -10.39
C GLY A 104 9.63 6.20 -9.35
N SER A 105 9.45 6.74 -8.14
CA SER A 105 8.58 6.12 -7.12
C SER A 105 7.10 6.22 -7.50
N LYS A 106 6.25 5.29 -7.02
CA LYS A 106 4.80 5.31 -7.26
C LYS A 106 4.17 6.59 -6.68
N ALA A 107 3.25 7.20 -7.44
CA ALA A 107 2.54 8.39 -6.98
C ALA A 107 1.51 8.08 -5.88
N ASN A 108 0.78 6.96 -6.05
CA ASN A 108 -0.27 6.45 -5.17
C ASN A 108 0.09 5.04 -4.67
N PHE A 109 -0.60 4.54 -3.65
CA PHE A 109 -0.40 3.19 -3.08
C PHE A 109 1.07 2.92 -2.69
N ARG A 110 1.63 3.84 -1.89
CA ARG A 110 3.05 3.89 -1.48
C ARG A 110 3.35 2.98 -0.29
N ARG A 111 2.42 2.84 0.67
CA ARG A 111 2.58 1.97 1.85
C ARG A 111 2.38 0.50 1.44
N GLU A 112 2.87 -0.44 2.25
CA GLU A 112 2.72 -1.88 1.96
C GLU A 112 1.24 -2.30 2.01
N TYR A 113 0.55 -1.94 3.09
CA TYR A 113 -0.88 -2.21 3.29
C TYR A 113 -1.77 -1.72 2.13
N GLU A 114 -1.52 -0.51 1.61
CA GLU A 114 -2.24 0.06 0.46
C GLU A 114 -2.13 -0.85 -0.78
N LYS A 115 -0.92 -1.37 -1.07
CA LYS A 115 -0.69 -2.33 -2.15
C LYS A 115 -1.37 -3.67 -1.86
N LYS A 116 -1.31 -4.17 -0.63
CA LYS A 116 -1.93 -5.44 -0.18
C LYS A 116 -3.45 -5.42 -0.43
N VAL A 117 -4.14 -4.39 0.04
CA VAL A 117 -5.58 -4.17 -0.19
C VAL A 117 -5.89 -4.12 -1.69
N CYS A 118 -5.14 -3.32 -2.46
CA CYS A 118 -5.35 -3.22 -3.90
C CYS A 118 -5.07 -4.53 -4.67
N CYS A 119 -4.02 -5.28 -4.30
CA CYS A 119 -3.73 -6.62 -4.84
C CYS A 119 -4.93 -7.56 -4.61
N LEU A 120 -5.41 -7.67 -3.37
CA LEU A 120 -6.48 -8.59 -3.02
C LEU A 120 -7.80 -8.22 -3.73
N GLY A 121 -8.10 -6.93 -3.89
CA GLY A 121 -9.22 -6.46 -4.71
C GLY A 121 -9.09 -6.82 -6.21
N LEU A 122 -7.92 -6.58 -6.82
CA LEU A 122 -7.66 -6.90 -8.24
C LEU A 122 -7.64 -8.41 -8.51
N ILE A 123 -7.00 -9.21 -7.65
CA ILE A 123 -6.96 -10.67 -7.79
C ILE A 123 -8.37 -11.24 -7.74
N SER A 124 -9.23 -10.74 -6.84
CA SER A 124 -10.60 -11.22 -6.67
C SER A 124 -11.46 -11.12 -7.95
N LEU A 125 -11.17 -10.14 -8.83
CA LEU A 125 -11.82 -9.98 -10.14
C LEU A 125 -11.51 -11.13 -11.11
N LEU A 126 -10.33 -11.76 -11.00
CA LEU A 126 -9.88 -12.83 -11.91
C LEU A 126 -10.77 -14.10 -11.80
N ALA A 127 -11.42 -14.30 -10.65
CA ALA A 127 -12.38 -15.37 -10.41
C ALA A 127 -13.77 -15.15 -11.06
N LEU A 128 -14.09 -13.93 -11.50
CA LEU A 128 -15.41 -13.61 -12.06
C LEU A 128 -15.67 -14.31 -13.38
N ALA A 129 -16.92 -14.68 -13.63
CA ALA A 129 -17.35 -15.26 -14.90
C ALA A 129 -17.30 -14.26 -16.07
N GLU A 130 -17.23 -14.76 -17.29
CA GLU A 130 -17.03 -13.97 -18.52
C GLU A 130 -18.15 -12.95 -18.80
N ASN A 131 -19.37 -13.23 -18.34
CA ASN A 131 -20.51 -12.31 -18.42
C ASN A 131 -20.45 -11.15 -17.40
N GLN A 132 -19.55 -11.22 -16.40
CA GLN A 132 -19.32 -10.16 -15.43
C GLN A 132 -18.02 -9.40 -15.72
N LEU A 133 -16.98 -10.11 -16.19
CA LEU A 133 -15.70 -9.55 -16.60
C LEU A 133 -15.29 -10.09 -17.99
N PRO A 134 -15.54 -9.32 -19.07
CA PRO A 134 -15.15 -9.68 -20.44
C PRO A 134 -13.63 -9.89 -20.59
N ALA A 135 -13.22 -10.64 -21.61
CA ALA A 135 -11.82 -11.05 -21.81
C ALA A 135 -10.82 -9.87 -21.89
N GLU A 136 -11.20 -8.77 -22.54
CA GLU A 136 -10.36 -7.55 -22.64
C GLU A 136 -10.14 -6.89 -21.26
N ALA A 137 -11.19 -6.77 -20.46
CA ALA A 137 -11.11 -6.26 -19.09
C ALA A 137 -10.34 -7.21 -18.16
N LEU A 138 -10.52 -8.52 -18.31
CA LEU A 138 -9.74 -9.54 -17.60
C LEU A 138 -8.23 -9.39 -17.87
N GLY A 139 -7.83 -9.14 -19.12
CA GLY A 139 -6.43 -8.90 -19.49
C GLY A 139 -5.84 -7.68 -18.77
N ARG A 140 -6.56 -6.54 -18.77
CA ARG A 140 -6.13 -5.31 -18.07
C ARG A 140 -6.02 -5.51 -16.55
N VAL A 141 -7.02 -6.14 -15.93
CA VAL A 141 -7.01 -6.49 -14.50
C VAL A 141 -5.83 -7.40 -14.17
N PHE A 142 -5.57 -8.41 -14.99
CA PHE A 142 -4.51 -9.39 -14.77
C PHE A 142 -3.11 -8.76 -14.87
N TYR A 143 -2.87 -7.88 -15.84
CA TYR A 143 -1.59 -7.14 -15.93
C TYR A 143 -1.41 -6.18 -14.75
N ALA A 144 -2.43 -5.40 -14.37
CA ALA A 144 -2.37 -4.54 -13.20
C ALA A 144 -2.12 -5.31 -11.89
N ALA A 145 -2.69 -6.52 -11.75
CA ALA A 145 -2.43 -7.39 -10.61
C ALA A 145 -0.97 -7.92 -10.60
N LEU A 146 -0.41 -8.28 -11.76
CA LEU A 146 1.01 -8.67 -11.86
C LEU A 146 1.96 -7.51 -11.53
N GLU A 147 1.77 -6.34 -12.14
CA GLU A 147 2.60 -5.15 -11.91
C GLU A 147 2.58 -4.73 -10.43
N LEU A 148 1.40 -4.77 -9.80
CA LEU A 148 1.27 -4.44 -8.38
C LEU A 148 1.86 -5.51 -7.46
N LEU A 149 1.71 -6.80 -7.78
CA LEU A 149 2.34 -7.89 -7.01
C LEU A 149 3.87 -7.84 -7.09
N VAL A 150 4.46 -7.42 -8.22
CA VAL A 150 5.90 -7.15 -8.30
C VAL A 150 6.28 -5.97 -7.40
N ALA A 151 5.58 -4.83 -7.51
CA ALA A 151 5.86 -3.66 -6.67
C ALA A 151 5.63 -3.89 -5.16
N PHE A 152 4.74 -4.82 -4.80
CA PHE A 152 4.53 -5.27 -3.42
C PHE A 152 5.66 -6.19 -2.96
N LYS A 153 6.06 -7.16 -3.79
CA LYS A 153 7.22 -8.05 -3.50
C LYS A 153 8.49 -7.24 -3.28
N ASP A 154 8.76 -6.28 -4.16
CA ASP A 154 10.01 -5.53 -4.12
C ASP A 154 10.08 -4.66 -2.85
N GLN A 155 8.95 -4.10 -2.40
CA GLN A 155 8.84 -3.39 -1.11
C GLN A 155 9.05 -4.30 0.11
N VAL A 156 8.38 -5.47 0.17
CA VAL A 156 8.60 -6.46 1.25
C VAL A 156 10.09 -6.86 1.28
N ALA A 157 10.68 -7.08 0.11
CA ALA A 157 12.09 -7.39 -0.01
C ALA A 157 13.02 -6.20 0.26
N GLU A 158 12.53 -4.98 0.40
CA GLU A 158 13.27 -3.80 0.87
C GLU A 158 13.17 -3.69 2.40
N SER A 159 11.96 -3.72 2.97
CA SER A 159 11.72 -3.68 4.43
C SER A 159 12.56 -4.72 5.18
N ASN A 160 12.50 -6.00 4.76
CA ASN A 160 13.27 -7.07 5.40
C ASN A 160 14.79 -6.82 5.43
N LYS A 161 15.35 -6.01 4.51
CA LYS A 161 16.78 -5.67 4.53
C LYS A 161 17.10 -4.50 5.45
N GLU A 162 16.12 -3.63 5.71
CA GLU A 162 16.25 -2.55 6.68
C GLU A 162 16.14 -3.16 8.09
N ASP A 163 15.21 -4.08 8.31
CA ASP A 163 15.11 -4.92 9.53
C ASP A 163 16.42 -5.70 9.81
N ASP A 164 16.94 -6.45 8.82
CA ASP A 164 18.22 -7.19 8.92
C ASP A 164 19.41 -6.28 9.29
N LEU A 165 19.36 -4.98 8.95
CA LEU A 165 20.43 -4.01 9.22
C LEU A 165 20.30 -3.29 10.56
N GLU A 166 19.09 -3.17 11.12
CA GLU A 166 18.89 -2.63 12.47
C GLU A 166 19.28 -3.67 13.55
N ASP A 167 18.89 -4.94 13.36
CA ASP A 167 19.27 -6.06 14.25
C ASP A 167 20.81 -6.25 14.34
N ASP A 168 21.54 -6.11 13.24
CA ASP A 168 23.02 -6.23 13.19
C ASP A 168 23.72 -5.02 13.87
N MET A 169 23.03 -3.88 14.03
CA MET A 169 23.59 -2.65 14.61
C MET A 169 23.38 -2.54 16.13
N ASP A 170 22.28 -3.08 16.68
CA ASP A 170 22.03 -3.10 18.13
C ASP A 170 22.99 -4.06 18.87
N GLY A 171 23.72 -4.90 18.13
CA GLY A 171 24.83 -5.72 18.63
C GLY A 171 26.10 -4.95 19.01
N PHE A 172 26.25 -3.67 18.62
CA PHE A 172 27.44 -2.86 18.90
C PHE A 172 27.39 -2.15 20.26
N GLN A 173 27.21 -2.91 21.34
CA GLN A 173 27.49 -2.40 22.69
C GLN A 173 28.99 -2.10 22.80
N SER A 174 29.33 -0.81 22.84
CA SER A 174 30.68 -0.32 22.95
C SER A 174 31.21 -0.52 24.38
N ASP A 175 31.94 -1.61 24.59
CA ASP A 175 32.83 -1.77 25.76
C ASP A 175 33.94 -0.69 25.69
N GLU A 176 33.68 0.49 26.26
CA GLU A 176 34.68 1.56 26.46
C GLU A 176 35.59 1.23 27.66
N ASP A 177 36.58 0.34 27.45
CA ASP A 177 37.68 0.09 28.39
C ASP A 177 39.03 0.53 27.77
N GLU A 178 39.77 1.36 28.53
CA GLU A 178 41.20 1.74 28.35
C GLU A 178 41.55 2.58 27.08
N ASP A 179 42.41 3.59 27.10
CA ASP A 179 43.44 4.02 28.07
C ASP A 179 43.29 5.50 28.53
N GLU A 180 43.64 5.78 29.79
CA GLU A 180 44.10 7.12 30.22
C GLU A 180 45.61 7.25 29.96
N ASP A 181 46.09 8.35 29.37
CA ASP A 181 47.52 8.72 29.43
C ASP A 181 47.71 10.25 29.46
N GLU A 182 48.30 10.78 30.54
CA GLU A 182 48.58 12.21 30.72
C GLU A 182 49.87 12.63 30.01
N MET A 183 49.87 13.78 29.32
CA MET A 183 51.04 14.68 29.32
C MET A 183 50.64 16.14 29.14
N ARG A 184 51.39 17.03 29.81
CA ARG A 184 51.27 18.49 29.76
C ARG A 184 52.30 19.12 28.84
N ASP A 185 52.07 20.37 28.44
CA ASP A 185 53.07 21.42 28.67
C ASP A 185 52.40 22.81 28.77
N ASP A 186 53.05 23.76 29.46
CA ASP A 186 52.61 25.16 29.62
C ASP A 186 53.16 26.04 28.45
N VAL A 187 52.71 27.26 28.11
CA VAL A 187 51.90 28.32 28.78
C VAL A 187 50.90 28.91 27.73
N ASP A 188 50.29 30.11 27.73
CA ASP A 188 50.46 31.43 28.42
C ASP A 188 49.11 32.23 28.41
N GLU A 189 49.07 33.42 29.01
CA GLU A 189 47.91 34.37 28.99
C GLU A 189 47.89 35.20 27.64
N ASP A 190 46.85 35.88 27.14
CA ASP A 190 45.64 36.52 27.73
C ASP A 190 44.59 36.86 26.60
N ASP A 191 43.50 37.56 26.93
CA ASP A 191 42.55 38.34 26.06
C ASP A 191 41.22 37.70 25.52
N ASP A 192 40.18 38.55 25.46
CA ASP A 192 38.71 38.32 25.38
C ASP A 192 38.08 37.37 24.31
N GLY A 193 37.13 36.53 24.77
CA GLY A 193 35.73 36.54 24.28
C GLY A 193 35.25 35.65 23.10
N ASP A 194 34.20 34.84 23.36
CA ASP A 194 33.22 34.27 22.40
C ASP A 194 33.71 33.55 21.11
N GLU A 195 34.19 32.30 21.22
CA GLU A 195 34.29 31.37 20.08
C GLU A 195 33.56 30.00 20.23
N VAL A 196 32.89 29.73 21.36
CA VAL A 196 32.33 28.39 21.64
C VAL A 196 31.03 28.08 20.89
N ASP A 197 30.24 29.08 20.49
CA ASP A 197 28.91 28.87 19.89
C ASP A 197 28.89 28.94 18.35
N SER A 198 29.99 29.36 17.70
CA SER A 198 30.08 29.55 16.24
C SER A 198 29.70 28.29 15.43
N ARG A 199 30.02 27.08 15.90
CA ARG A 199 29.63 25.82 15.25
C ARG A 199 28.16 25.44 15.47
N LYS A 200 27.56 25.84 16.60
CA LYS A 200 26.13 25.64 16.89
C LYS A 200 25.28 26.65 16.13
N LEU A 201 25.66 27.94 16.12
CA LEU A 201 25.03 28.93 15.26
C LEU A 201 25.13 28.56 13.78
N GLN A 202 26.25 27.99 13.31
CA GLN A 202 26.32 27.48 11.92
C GLN A 202 25.35 26.31 11.66
N LYS A 203 25.17 25.38 12.61
CA LYS A 203 24.14 24.33 12.48
C LYS A 203 22.72 24.91 12.47
N PHE A 204 22.38 25.81 13.40
CA PHE A 204 21.06 26.45 13.44
C PHE A 204 20.83 27.37 12.23
N ALA A 205 21.84 28.07 11.72
CA ALA A 205 21.75 28.88 10.51
C ALA A 205 21.64 28.04 9.24
N ALA A 206 22.21 26.82 9.21
CA ALA A 206 21.98 25.86 8.14
C ALA A 206 20.54 25.33 8.16
N GLN A 207 20.01 24.97 9.34
CA GLN A 207 18.59 24.59 9.51
C GLN A 207 17.64 25.75 9.14
N ALA A 208 17.92 26.97 9.59
CA ALA A 208 17.11 28.15 9.25
C ALA A 208 17.20 28.56 7.77
N ARG A 209 18.27 28.21 7.05
CA ARG A 209 18.37 28.39 5.59
C ARG A 209 17.58 27.36 4.78
N GLY A 210 17.03 26.33 5.42
CA GLY A 210 15.97 25.50 4.84
C GLY A 210 14.60 26.19 4.78
N LEU A 211 14.48 27.43 5.29
CA LEU A 211 13.21 28.16 5.43
C LEU A 211 13.22 29.51 4.67
N GLN A 212 13.45 29.48 3.36
CA GLN A 212 12.97 30.52 2.44
C GLN A 212 12.25 29.89 1.23
N PRO A 213 11.22 30.56 0.67
CA PRO A 213 10.22 29.88 -0.17
C PRO A 213 10.48 30.00 -1.67
N GLU A 214 10.75 28.87 -2.32
CA GLU A 214 10.65 28.55 -3.75
C GLU A 214 10.92 27.01 -3.79
N ASP A 215 10.06 26.11 -4.27
CA ASP A 215 8.90 26.25 -5.19
C ASP A 215 7.54 25.82 -4.57
N GLU A 216 6.43 26.18 -5.24
CA GLU A 216 5.07 25.66 -4.98
C GLU A 216 4.85 24.33 -5.73
N ASP A 217 5.14 23.17 -5.11
CA ASP A 217 4.80 21.83 -5.63
C ASP A 217 4.59 20.84 -4.45
N ASP A 218 3.32 20.50 -4.14
CA ASP A 218 2.84 19.50 -3.16
C ASP A 218 3.59 19.34 -1.82
N ASN A 219 3.30 20.24 -0.88
CA ASN A 219 3.63 20.06 0.55
C ASN A 219 2.63 19.09 1.22
N ASP A 220 2.54 17.86 0.71
CA ASP A 220 1.59 16.78 1.08
C ASP A 220 2.00 16.09 2.40
N SER A 221 2.38 16.90 3.41
CA SER A 221 2.83 16.49 4.75
C SER A 221 1.64 16.09 5.64
N ASP A 222 0.85 15.14 5.16
CA ASP A 222 -0.32 14.57 5.84
C ASP A 222 0.06 13.36 6.75
N ASP A 223 1.36 13.03 6.85
CA ASP A 223 1.90 11.91 7.64
C ASP A 223 1.98 12.18 9.17
N ASP A 224 1.55 13.35 9.67
CA ASP A 224 1.51 13.69 11.11
C ASP A 224 0.33 13.04 11.88
N TYR A 225 -0.21 11.95 11.32
CA TYR A 225 -0.98 10.96 12.06
C TYR A 225 -0.13 9.69 12.19
N SER A 226 0.48 9.54 13.36
CA SER A 226 1.08 8.29 13.84
C SER A 226 0.07 7.13 13.65
N ASP A 227 0.43 6.17 12.80
CA ASP A 227 -0.42 5.01 12.43
C ASP A 227 -0.23 3.84 13.43
N ASP A 228 0.13 4.14 14.69
CA ASP A 228 0.39 3.20 15.81
C ASP A 228 -0.85 2.34 16.21
N ASP A 229 -2.01 2.64 15.61
CA ASP A 229 -3.26 1.89 15.70
C ASP A 229 -3.46 0.94 14.48
N GLU A 230 -2.41 0.23 14.03
CA GLU A 230 -2.54 -0.89 13.08
C GLU A 230 -3.36 -2.06 13.68
N MET A 231 -4.68 -1.89 13.68
CA MET A 231 -5.63 -2.90 14.15
C MET A 231 -5.60 -4.14 13.24
N GLN A 232 -4.88 -5.18 13.70
CA GLN A 232 -4.82 -6.50 13.07
C GLN A 232 -6.19 -6.96 12.55
N SER A 233 -6.27 -7.14 11.24
CA SER A 233 -7.51 -7.49 10.54
C SER A 233 -7.44 -8.92 9.97
N PRO A 234 -8.58 -9.52 9.59
CA PRO A 234 -8.58 -10.79 8.86
C PRO A 234 -7.88 -10.75 7.49
N ILE A 235 -7.59 -9.55 6.95
CA ILE A 235 -6.82 -9.43 5.70
C ILE A 235 -5.34 -9.71 5.92
N ASP A 236 -4.84 -9.59 7.16
CA ASP A 236 -3.40 -9.59 7.39
C ASP A 236 -2.77 -10.96 7.31
N ALA A 237 -3.52 -11.99 7.67
CA ALA A 237 -3.20 -13.40 7.47
C ALA A 237 -3.30 -13.87 6.00
N VAL A 238 -3.66 -12.99 5.05
CA VAL A 238 -3.82 -13.33 3.62
C VAL A 238 -2.58 -12.90 2.85
N ASP A 239 -1.74 -13.87 2.47
CA ASP A 239 -0.62 -13.63 1.55
C ASP A 239 -1.14 -13.41 0.10
N PRO A 240 -0.87 -12.25 -0.53
CA PRO A 240 -1.40 -11.94 -1.86
C PRO A 240 -0.85 -12.85 -2.97
N PHE A 241 0.36 -13.41 -2.83
CA PHE A 241 0.97 -14.28 -3.83
C PHE A 241 0.32 -15.66 -3.80
N LEU A 242 0.05 -16.20 -2.60
CA LEU A 242 -0.75 -17.41 -2.44
C LEU A 242 -2.16 -17.21 -3.00
N PHE A 243 -2.83 -16.11 -2.63
CA PHE A 243 -4.19 -15.82 -3.10
C PHE A 243 -4.28 -15.66 -4.62
N PHE A 244 -3.28 -15.05 -5.26
CA PHE A 244 -3.16 -15.01 -6.72
C PHE A 244 -3.02 -16.40 -7.33
N VAL A 245 -2.08 -17.22 -6.83
CA VAL A 245 -1.83 -18.56 -7.38
C VAL A 245 -3.04 -19.49 -7.18
N GLU A 246 -3.74 -19.41 -6.05
CA GLU A 246 -4.99 -20.15 -5.82
C GLU A 246 -6.12 -19.68 -6.73
N THR A 247 -6.28 -18.37 -6.91
CA THR A 247 -7.28 -17.78 -7.82
C THR A 247 -7.03 -18.20 -9.27
N MET A 248 -5.78 -18.20 -9.74
CA MET A 248 -5.42 -18.64 -11.08
C MET A 248 -5.63 -20.15 -11.28
N LYS A 249 -5.36 -20.98 -10.27
CA LYS A 249 -5.73 -22.42 -10.27
C LYS A 249 -7.25 -22.59 -10.32
N GLY A 250 -8.02 -21.78 -9.60
CA GLY A 250 -9.48 -21.75 -9.64
C GLY A 250 -10.05 -21.37 -11.00
N LEU A 251 -9.48 -20.35 -11.65
CA LEU A 251 -9.83 -19.96 -13.03
C LEU A 251 -9.49 -21.08 -14.02
N GLN A 252 -8.32 -21.71 -13.90
CA GLN A 252 -7.91 -22.83 -14.75
C GLN A 252 -8.85 -24.04 -14.61
N ALA A 253 -9.28 -24.37 -13.39
CA ALA A 253 -10.17 -25.49 -13.12
C ALA A 253 -11.63 -25.23 -13.55
N SER A 254 -12.11 -24.00 -13.41
CA SER A 254 -13.50 -23.63 -13.74
C SER A 254 -13.71 -23.29 -15.22
N ASN A 255 -12.74 -22.65 -15.88
CA ASN A 255 -12.78 -22.35 -17.30
C ASN A 255 -11.38 -22.46 -17.95
N PRO A 256 -10.95 -23.68 -18.33
CA PRO A 256 -9.64 -23.92 -18.94
C PRO A 256 -9.39 -23.10 -20.21
N ALA A 257 -10.43 -22.84 -21.01
CA ALA A 257 -10.31 -22.08 -22.26
C ALA A 257 -10.04 -20.59 -22.00
N ARG A 258 -10.73 -19.97 -21.03
CA ARG A 258 -10.50 -18.57 -20.64
C ARG A 258 -9.13 -18.38 -19.99
N PHE A 259 -8.68 -19.34 -19.20
CA PHE A 259 -7.30 -19.38 -18.70
C PHE A 259 -6.28 -19.48 -19.84
N GLN A 260 -6.46 -20.43 -20.78
CA GLN A 260 -5.56 -20.61 -21.92
C GLN A 260 -5.48 -19.36 -22.82
N ASN A 261 -6.62 -18.72 -23.12
CA ASN A 261 -6.65 -17.49 -23.89
C ASN A 261 -5.86 -16.37 -23.19
N LEU A 262 -6.12 -16.14 -21.89
CA LEU A 262 -5.42 -15.14 -21.10
C LEU A 262 -3.90 -15.36 -21.12
N MET A 263 -3.44 -16.59 -20.90
CA MET A 263 -2.02 -16.96 -20.93
C MET A 263 -1.39 -16.80 -22.32
N GLN A 264 -2.14 -17.03 -23.41
CA GLN A 264 -1.63 -16.90 -24.78
C GLN A 264 -1.57 -15.45 -25.28
N THR A 265 -2.37 -14.54 -24.72
CA THR A 265 -2.35 -13.10 -25.07
C THR A 265 -1.25 -12.30 -24.36
N MET A 266 -0.53 -12.90 -23.42
CA MET A 266 0.52 -12.22 -22.64
C MET A 266 1.77 -11.95 -23.48
N ASP A 267 2.34 -10.75 -23.38
CA ASP A 267 3.70 -10.49 -23.85
C ASP A 267 4.76 -11.15 -22.95
N PHE A 268 6.02 -11.10 -23.38
CA PHE A 268 7.14 -11.73 -22.68
C PHE A 268 7.41 -11.15 -21.27
N SER A 269 7.11 -9.87 -21.03
CA SER A 269 7.28 -9.22 -19.72
C SER A 269 6.26 -9.78 -18.73
N HIS A 270 4.98 -9.77 -19.11
CA HIS A 270 3.91 -10.32 -18.27
C HIS A 270 4.03 -11.84 -18.08
N GLN A 271 4.52 -12.58 -19.08
CA GLN A 271 4.91 -13.99 -18.91
C GLN A 271 6.02 -14.16 -17.87
N ALA A 272 7.07 -13.33 -17.89
CA ALA A 272 8.15 -13.39 -16.90
C ALA A 272 7.65 -13.04 -15.48
N MET A 273 6.85 -11.99 -15.33
CA MET A 273 6.24 -11.59 -14.06
C MET A 273 5.37 -12.71 -13.47
N ALA A 274 4.47 -13.29 -14.27
CA ALA A 274 3.60 -14.38 -13.81
C ALA A 274 4.38 -15.61 -13.32
N ASN A 275 5.47 -15.98 -14.02
CA ASN A 275 6.34 -17.07 -13.59
C ASN A 275 7.13 -16.72 -12.30
N GLY A 276 7.65 -15.50 -12.19
CA GLY A 276 8.37 -15.03 -11.01
C GLY A 276 7.50 -14.95 -9.75
N ILE A 277 6.26 -14.47 -9.90
CA ILE A 277 5.24 -14.46 -8.84
C ILE A 277 4.85 -15.89 -8.45
N ALA A 278 4.65 -16.80 -9.41
CA ALA A 278 4.31 -18.20 -9.10
C ALA A 278 5.44 -18.95 -8.37
N GLN A 279 6.71 -18.64 -8.68
CA GLN A 279 7.87 -19.16 -7.94
C GLN A 279 7.96 -18.59 -6.53
N TYR A 280 7.80 -17.28 -6.39
CA TYR A 280 7.83 -16.60 -5.08
C TYR A 280 6.69 -17.04 -4.16
N ALA A 281 5.48 -17.29 -4.70
CA ALA A 281 4.37 -17.85 -3.94
C ALA A 281 4.69 -19.22 -3.32
N GLU A 282 5.39 -20.12 -4.04
CA GLU A 282 5.77 -21.42 -3.48
C GLU A 282 6.91 -21.30 -2.46
N GLN A 283 7.77 -20.27 -2.55
CA GLN A 283 8.73 -19.90 -1.50
C GLN A 283 7.99 -19.40 -0.24
N ARG A 284 7.12 -18.39 -0.37
CA ARG A 284 6.27 -17.83 0.71
C ARG A 284 5.50 -18.92 1.46
N LYS A 285 4.96 -19.89 0.73
CA LYS A 285 4.26 -21.07 1.29
C LYS A 285 5.16 -21.95 2.16
N GLY A 286 6.43 -22.10 1.79
CA GLY A 286 7.43 -22.84 2.57
C GLY A 286 7.83 -22.11 3.84
N GLU A 287 8.00 -20.79 3.76
CA GLU A 287 8.26 -19.90 4.92
C GLU A 287 7.09 -19.97 5.92
N ILE A 288 5.86 -19.74 5.46
CA ILE A 288 4.66 -19.72 6.30
C ILE A 288 4.44 -21.07 7.02
N GLU A 289 4.67 -22.22 6.37
CA GLU A 289 4.54 -23.53 7.04
C GLU A 289 5.72 -23.82 7.98
N LYS A 290 6.95 -23.35 7.69
CA LYS A 290 8.09 -23.42 8.63
C LYS A 290 7.79 -22.63 9.90
N ASP A 291 7.41 -21.36 9.78
CA ASP A 291 7.11 -20.46 10.90
C ASP A 291 5.97 -21.01 11.76
N ARG A 292 4.99 -21.64 11.11
CA ARG A 292 3.86 -22.31 11.77
C ARG A 292 4.29 -23.56 12.56
N ILE A 293 5.26 -24.32 12.05
CA ILE A 293 5.84 -25.47 12.77
C ILE A 293 6.64 -24.96 13.97
N GLU A 294 7.46 -23.93 13.80
CA GLU A 294 8.27 -23.34 14.87
C GLU A 294 7.38 -22.75 15.99
N LYS A 295 6.34 -22.00 15.62
CA LYS A 295 5.31 -21.48 16.55
C LYS A 295 4.40 -22.56 17.15
N ALA A 296 4.53 -23.82 16.75
CA ALA A 296 3.83 -24.97 17.33
C ALA A 296 4.75 -25.91 18.15
N VAL A 297 6.05 -25.59 18.22
CA VAL A 297 7.07 -26.32 19.00
C VAL A 297 7.57 -25.49 20.20
N SER A 298 7.36 -24.17 20.17
CA SER A 298 7.54 -23.22 21.28
C SER A 298 6.36 -23.26 22.26
#